data_AF-A0A1Y0H725-F1
#
_entry.id   AF-A0A1Y0H725-F1
#
_cell.length_a   1.000
_cell.length_b   1.000
_cell.length_c   1.000
_cell.angle_alpha   90.00
_cell.angle_beta   90.00
_cell.angle_gamma   90.00
#
_symmetry.space_group_name_H-M   'P 1'
#
loop_
_entity.id
_entity.type
_entity.pdbx_description
1 polymer ?
#
loop_
_entity_poly.entity_id
_entity_poly.type
_entity_poly.pdbx_seq_one_letter_code
_entity_poly.pdbx_strand_id
1 'polypeptide(L)'
;MNIEATLAQLAARRPVFHSESDFQHELTWALRETTGADMRLEVPMPGFSGRASLDILLSHAGTRLGIELKYPKQALNRVVNSEMFKLSSSVARDIIRHDICKDIMRLERAIEQKFIDKGYLIVVTNDSSFWKPGQRDDVIDADFHVHDGRSLEGTLCWSERAGAGTTKKRDTPLVFAGSYSLEWGPYSKIEGERYGEFRSLIVEVNTPASPEEVRVANRPSAPSSRASRPVTSKREGLNRLQEFFRNCEVDELTMTFAELESIRGPLPSSARNHNAWWYGVASHPDAVWEHEGYRASPKLAEQRVIFRKR
;
A
#
# COMPACT_ATOMS: atom_id res chain seq x y z
N MET A 1 -12.31 -19.05 -1.64
CA MET A 1 -11.57 -19.17 -0.37
C MET A 1 -11.98 -18.02 0.55
N ASN A 2 -12.30 -18.30 1.82
CA ASN A 2 -12.67 -17.28 2.80
C ASN A 2 -11.54 -17.16 3.86
N ILE A 3 -10.72 -16.12 3.73
CA ILE A 3 -9.56 -15.90 4.62
C ILE A 3 -10.02 -15.52 6.02
N GLU A 4 -11.05 -14.67 6.15
CA GLU A 4 -11.58 -14.24 7.43
C GLU A 4 -12.07 -15.43 8.27
N ALA A 5 -12.84 -16.33 7.65
CA ALA A 5 -13.32 -17.54 8.31
C ALA A 5 -12.16 -18.46 8.72
N THR A 6 -11.11 -18.58 7.89
CA THR A 6 -9.92 -19.37 8.23
C THR A 6 -9.17 -18.74 9.41
N LEU A 7 -9.03 -17.42 9.41
CA LEU A 7 -8.35 -16.68 10.48
C LEU A 7 -9.12 -16.75 11.80
N ALA A 8 -10.46 -16.69 11.76
CA ALA A 8 -11.31 -16.85 12.92
C ALA A 8 -11.22 -18.27 13.53
N GLN A 9 -11.21 -19.31 12.68
CA GLN A 9 -10.98 -20.69 13.14
C GLN A 9 -9.58 -20.87 13.73
N LEU A 10 -8.57 -20.27 13.10
CA LEU A 10 -7.20 -20.29 13.61
C LEU A 10 -7.11 -19.59 14.96
N ALA A 11 -7.75 -18.43 15.14
CA ALA A 11 -7.74 -17.69 16.39
C ALA A 11 -8.31 -18.48 17.57
N ALA A 12 -9.33 -19.31 17.32
CA ALA A 12 -9.94 -20.15 18.36
C ALA A 12 -8.99 -21.23 18.90
N ARG A 13 -8.12 -21.77 18.04
CA ARG A 13 -7.14 -22.82 18.43
C ARG A 13 -5.77 -22.27 18.81
N ARG A 14 -5.36 -21.16 18.20
CA ARG A 14 -4.04 -20.54 18.36
C ARG A 14 -4.18 -19.02 18.49
N PRO A 15 -4.56 -18.53 19.69
CA PRO A 15 -4.84 -17.10 19.89
C PRO A 15 -3.58 -16.22 19.89
N VAL A 16 -2.38 -16.80 19.97
CA VAL A 16 -1.10 -16.08 20.01
C VAL A 16 -0.01 -16.91 19.34
N PHE A 17 0.95 -16.22 18.73
CA PHE A 17 2.11 -16.81 18.06
C PHE A 17 3.41 -16.33 18.71
N HIS A 18 4.47 -17.14 18.62
CA HIS A 18 5.83 -16.77 19.05
C HIS A 18 6.48 -15.77 18.10
N SER A 19 6.21 -15.91 16.81
CA SER A 19 6.87 -15.15 15.74
C SER A 19 6.01 -15.05 14.49
N GLU A 20 6.44 -14.24 13.53
CA GLU A 20 5.81 -14.16 12.21
C GLU A 20 5.92 -15.49 11.45
N SER A 21 7.04 -16.21 11.57
CA SER A 21 7.20 -17.54 10.95
C SER A 21 6.29 -18.60 11.60
N ASP A 22 6.04 -18.50 12.91
CA ASP A 22 5.04 -19.33 13.60
C ASP A 22 3.62 -19.02 13.07
N PHE A 23 3.29 -17.74 12.92
CA PHE A 23 2.03 -17.34 12.28
C PHE A 23 1.93 -17.84 10.82
N GLN A 24 2.99 -17.71 10.03
CA GLN A 24 3.07 -18.20 8.65
C GLN A 24 2.81 -19.70 8.56
N HIS A 25 3.47 -20.49 9.43
CA HIS A 25 3.28 -21.94 9.50
C HIS A 25 1.83 -22.32 9.77
N GLU A 26 1.24 -21.70 10.79
CA GLU A 26 -0.08 -22.06 11.31
C GLU A 26 -1.22 -21.61 10.40
N LEU A 27 -1.08 -20.44 9.78
CA LEU A 27 -2.00 -19.97 8.76
C LEU A 27 -1.91 -20.85 7.51
N THR A 28 -0.72 -21.23 7.08
CA THR A 28 -0.53 -22.14 5.93
C THR A 28 -1.22 -23.48 6.18
N TRP A 29 -1.04 -24.03 7.39
CA TRP A 29 -1.70 -25.26 7.78
C TRP A 29 -3.24 -25.11 7.77
N ALA A 30 -3.77 -24.04 8.37
CA ALA A 30 -5.21 -23.76 8.40
C ALA A 30 -5.81 -23.62 6.98
N LEU A 31 -5.13 -22.88 6.11
CA LEU A 31 -5.55 -22.70 4.72
C LEU A 31 -5.51 -24.03 3.95
N ARG A 32 -4.48 -24.85 4.15
CA ARG A 32 -4.38 -26.16 3.49
C ARG A 32 -5.49 -27.11 3.94
N GLU A 33 -5.79 -27.17 5.24
CA GLU A 33 -6.88 -28.01 5.77
C GLU A 33 -8.25 -27.63 5.20
N THR A 34 -8.51 -26.33 5.07
CA THR A 34 -9.82 -25.82 4.63
C THR A 34 -10.00 -25.80 3.11
N THR A 35 -8.92 -25.70 2.33
CA THR A 35 -8.99 -25.49 0.88
C THR A 35 -8.44 -26.63 0.03
N GLY A 36 -7.58 -27.48 0.61
CA GLY A 36 -6.81 -28.48 -0.14
C GLY A 36 -5.84 -27.90 -1.17
N ALA A 37 -5.55 -26.59 -1.11
CA ALA A 37 -4.74 -25.91 -2.12
C ALA A 37 -3.26 -26.34 -2.10
N ASP A 38 -2.60 -26.28 -3.26
CA ASP A 38 -1.15 -26.36 -3.31
C ASP A 38 -0.54 -25.04 -2.85
N MET A 39 0.43 -25.11 -1.95
CA MET A 39 1.02 -23.95 -1.28
C MET A 39 2.54 -24.04 -1.24
N ARG A 40 3.20 -22.90 -1.46
CA ARG A 40 4.65 -22.72 -1.33
C ARG A 40 4.92 -21.53 -0.42
N LEU A 41 5.99 -21.62 0.37
CA LEU A 41 6.42 -20.56 1.29
C LEU A 41 7.66 -19.86 0.74
N GLU A 42 7.85 -18.60 1.14
CA GLU A 42 9.05 -17.81 0.83
C GLU A 42 9.42 -17.82 -0.65
N VAL A 43 8.41 -17.67 -1.53
CA VAL A 43 8.60 -17.80 -2.97
C VAL A 43 9.29 -16.55 -3.50
N PRO A 44 10.50 -16.65 -4.09
CA PRO A 44 11.17 -15.49 -4.67
C PRO A 44 10.31 -14.85 -5.74
N MET A 45 10.18 -13.52 -5.72
CA MET A 45 9.44 -12.76 -6.71
C MET A 45 10.40 -12.21 -7.77
N PRO A 46 10.46 -12.81 -8.98
CA PRO A 46 11.35 -12.35 -10.04
C PRO A 46 10.98 -10.93 -10.48
N GLY A 47 11.96 -10.08 -10.78
CA GLY A 47 11.72 -8.70 -11.20
C GLY A 47 11.49 -7.71 -10.04
N PHE A 48 11.55 -8.17 -8.79
CA PHE A 48 11.58 -7.31 -7.61
C PHE A 48 13.04 -7.06 -7.17
N SER A 49 13.31 -5.87 -6.62
CA SER A 49 14.65 -5.53 -6.16
C SER A 49 15.04 -6.31 -4.91
N GLY A 50 16.27 -6.86 -4.90
CA GLY A 50 16.82 -7.61 -3.77
C GLY A 50 16.33 -9.06 -3.71
N ARG A 51 16.36 -9.66 -2.51
CA ARG A 51 15.86 -11.01 -2.22
C ARG A 51 14.39 -10.95 -1.77
N ALA A 52 13.53 -10.34 -2.57
CA ALA A 52 12.10 -10.25 -2.23
C ALA A 52 11.46 -11.64 -2.39
N SER A 53 10.88 -12.16 -1.31
CA SER A 53 10.06 -13.35 -1.28
C SER A 53 8.63 -13.00 -0.87
N LEU A 54 7.68 -13.75 -1.40
CA LEU A 54 6.29 -13.77 -0.99
C LEU A 54 6.13 -14.83 0.12
N ASP A 55 5.55 -14.45 1.25
CA ASP A 55 5.45 -15.35 2.41
C ASP A 55 4.69 -16.64 2.08
N ILE A 56 3.56 -16.52 1.38
CA ILE A 56 2.76 -17.66 0.95
C ILE A 56 2.26 -17.43 -0.49
N LEU A 57 2.55 -18.38 -1.37
CA LEU A 57 1.90 -18.51 -2.68
C LEU A 57 0.98 -19.72 -2.63
N LEU A 58 -0.32 -19.53 -2.88
CA LEU A 58 -1.26 -20.65 -3.07
C LEU A 58 -1.87 -20.68 -4.46
N SER A 59 -2.16 -21.90 -4.93
CA SER A 59 -2.94 -22.13 -6.14
C SER A 59 -4.25 -22.83 -5.78
N HIS A 60 -5.37 -22.16 -5.99
CA HIS A 60 -6.70 -22.69 -5.67
C HIS A 60 -7.69 -22.37 -6.80
N ALA A 61 -8.38 -23.40 -7.29
CA ALA A 61 -9.37 -23.28 -8.37
C ALA A 61 -8.84 -22.54 -9.63
N GLY A 62 -7.56 -22.73 -9.97
CA GLY A 62 -6.92 -22.08 -11.12
C GLY A 62 -6.47 -20.63 -10.89
N THR A 63 -6.65 -20.10 -9.68
CA THR A 63 -6.18 -18.76 -9.28
C THR A 63 -4.95 -18.86 -8.39
N ARG A 64 -3.92 -18.09 -8.72
CA ARG A 64 -2.71 -17.90 -7.90
C ARG A 64 -2.92 -16.73 -6.96
N LEU A 65 -2.81 -17.00 -5.67
CA LEU A 65 -3.00 -16.03 -4.62
C LEU A 65 -1.68 -15.83 -3.88
N GLY A 66 -1.25 -14.58 -3.74
CA GLY A 66 -0.13 -14.22 -2.89
C GLY A 66 -0.58 -13.68 -1.55
N ILE A 67 0.09 -14.06 -0.48
CA ILE A 67 -0.16 -13.56 0.86
C ILE A 67 1.16 -13.05 1.46
N GLU A 68 1.15 -11.82 1.95
CA GLU A 68 2.22 -11.22 2.77
C GLU A 68 1.69 -11.10 4.22
N LEU A 69 2.54 -11.37 5.19
CA LEU A 69 2.20 -11.44 6.60
C LEU A 69 3.01 -10.42 7.40
N LYS A 70 2.37 -9.93 8.47
CA LYS A 70 3.05 -9.13 9.49
C LYS A 70 2.57 -9.53 10.88
N TYR A 71 3.51 -9.73 11.80
CA TYR A 71 3.21 -10.00 13.21
C TYR A 71 4.01 -9.10 14.17
N PRO A 72 3.84 -7.76 14.12
CA PRO A 72 4.41 -6.88 15.13
C PRO A 72 3.71 -7.10 16.46
N LYS A 73 4.43 -7.00 17.57
CA LYS A 73 3.89 -7.37 18.88
C LYS A 73 4.41 -6.50 20.00
N GLN A 74 3.65 -6.37 21.08
CA GLN A 74 4.12 -5.93 22.37
C GLN A 74 4.53 -7.12 23.22
N ALA A 75 5.38 -6.86 24.21
CA ALA A 75 5.84 -7.86 25.15
C ALA A 75 4.66 -8.51 25.89
N LEU A 76 4.73 -9.83 26.00
CA LEU A 76 3.73 -10.67 26.66
C LEU A 76 4.48 -11.87 27.25
N ASN A 77 4.13 -12.29 28.47
CA ASN A 77 4.74 -13.45 29.11
C ASN A 77 3.66 -14.31 29.78
N ARG A 78 3.03 -15.20 28.99
CA ARG A 78 1.86 -15.96 29.45
C ARG A 78 1.75 -17.37 28.91
N VAL A 79 1.22 -18.24 29.78
CA VAL A 79 0.84 -19.59 29.40
C VAL A 79 -0.54 -19.53 28.78
N VAL A 80 -0.67 -20.02 27.55
CA VAL A 80 -1.93 -20.13 26.82
C VAL A 80 -2.03 -21.54 26.28
N ASN A 81 -3.13 -22.23 26.54
CA ASN A 81 -3.33 -23.63 26.15
C ASN A 81 -2.16 -24.55 26.55
N SER A 82 -1.65 -24.39 27.77
CA SER A 82 -0.49 -25.13 28.32
C SER A 82 0.87 -24.86 27.64
N GLU A 83 0.95 -23.86 26.75
CA GLU A 83 2.17 -23.44 26.06
C GLU A 83 2.64 -22.07 26.59
N MET A 84 3.95 -21.93 26.86
CA MET A 84 4.53 -20.69 27.40
C MET A 84 4.93 -19.72 26.27
N PHE A 85 4.27 -18.56 26.17
CA PHE A 85 4.62 -17.50 25.22
C PHE A 85 5.40 -16.37 25.89
N LYS A 86 6.63 -16.14 25.43
CA LYS A 86 7.50 -15.04 25.88
C LYS A 86 7.84 -14.12 24.71
N LEU A 87 6.97 -13.15 24.47
CA LEU A 87 7.08 -12.19 23.38
C LEU A 87 7.93 -10.98 23.80
N SER A 88 8.78 -10.52 22.90
CA SER A 88 9.47 -9.24 22.99
C SER A 88 8.78 -8.20 22.11
N SER A 89 8.68 -6.96 22.60
CA SER A 89 8.11 -5.87 21.82
C SER A 89 8.90 -5.65 20.52
N SER A 90 8.18 -5.53 19.41
CA SER A 90 8.72 -5.04 18.15
C SER A 90 9.23 -3.61 18.34
N VAL A 91 10.42 -3.36 17.81
CA VAL A 91 11.04 -2.03 17.78
C VAL A 91 10.77 -1.36 16.42
N ALA A 92 10.97 -0.04 16.34
CA ALA A 92 10.84 0.75 15.10
C ALA A 92 9.45 0.61 14.41
N ARG A 93 8.40 1.05 15.10
CA ARG A 93 7.00 1.00 14.60
C ARG A 93 6.81 1.78 13.30
N ASP A 94 7.50 2.90 13.17
CA ASP A 94 7.58 3.73 11.98
C ASP A 94 8.04 2.93 10.76
N ILE A 95 9.11 2.14 10.93
CA ILE A 95 9.63 1.26 9.90
C ILE A 95 8.63 0.14 9.57
N ILE A 96 8.00 -0.47 10.58
CA ILE A 96 7.05 -1.57 10.37
C ILE A 96 5.82 -1.08 9.60
N ARG A 97 5.29 0.09 9.94
CA ARG A 97 4.17 0.73 9.24
C ARG A 97 4.48 0.99 7.77
N HIS A 98 5.67 1.55 7.49
CA HIS A 98 6.15 1.70 6.12
C HIS A 98 6.20 0.34 5.41
N ASP A 99 6.77 -0.69 6.05
CA ASP A 99 6.92 -2.01 5.44
C ASP A 99 5.57 -2.70 5.17
N ILE A 100 4.57 -2.51 6.04
CA ILE A 100 3.18 -2.92 5.80
C ILE A 100 2.64 -2.27 4.51
N CYS A 101 2.77 -0.95 4.37
CA CYS A 101 2.33 -0.22 3.18
C CYS A 101 3.08 -0.70 1.92
N LYS A 102 4.39 -0.94 2.06
CA LYS A 102 5.24 -1.42 0.98
C LYS A 102 4.82 -2.81 0.49
N ASP A 103 4.37 -3.69 1.38
CA ASP A 103 3.92 -5.03 1.02
C ASP A 103 2.63 -5.00 0.20
N ILE A 104 1.70 -4.09 0.50
CA ILE A 104 0.51 -3.85 -0.37
C ILE A 104 0.95 -3.42 -1.78
N MET A 105 1.87 -2.45 -1.89
CA MET A 105 2.41 -2.02 -3.19
C MET A 105 3.18 -3.16 -3.91
N ARG A 106 3.86 -4.03 -3.16
CA ARG A 106 4.53 -5.21 -3.74
C ARG A 106 3.53 -6.20 -4.32
N LEU A 107 2.40 -6.42 -3.64
CA LEU A 107 1.31 -7.26 -4.13
C LEU A 107 0.68 -6.67 -5.41
N GLU A 108 0.46 -5.34 -5.48
CA GLU A 108 0.00 -4.69 -6.72
C GLU A 108 0.93 -4.99 -7.90
N ARG A 109 2.24 -4.82 -7.69
CA ARG A 109 3.25 -5.11 -8.71
C ARG A 109 3.29 -6.58 -9.10
N ALA A 110 3.07 -7.48 -8.15
CA ALA A 110 3.08 -8.92 -8.42
C ALA A 110 1.88 -9.32 -9.29
N ILE A 111 0.73 -8.65 -9.12
CA ILE A 111 -0.44 -8.79 -9.98
C ILE A 111 -0.17 -8.21 -11.37
N GLU A 112 0.39 -7.00 -11.45
CA GLU A 112 0.74 -6.35 -12.72
C GLU A 112 1.70 -7.21 -13.57
N GLN A 113 2.67 -7.84 -12.92
CA GLN A 113 3.62 -8.76 -13.55
C GLN A 113 3.04 -10.16 -13.81
N LYS A 114 1.77 -10.37 -13.50
CA LYS A 114 1.06 -11.66 -13.65
C LYS A 114 1.72 -12.80 -12.88
N PHE A 115 2.44 -12.49 -11.80
CA PHE A 115 3.06 -13.48 -10.92
C PHE A 115 2.00 -14.14 -10.02
N ILE A 116 1.08 -13.33 -9.51
CA ILE A 116 -0.15 -13.73 -8.82
C ILE A 116 -1.35 -13.10 -9.52
N ASP A 117 -2.54 -13.65 -9.31
CA ASP A 117 -3.78 -13.14 -9.87
C ASP A 117 -4.53 -12.26 -8.85
N LYS A 118 -4.29 -12.49 -7.56
CA LYS A 118 -4.84 -11.73 -6.42
C LYS A 118 -3.89 -11.81 -5.21
N GLY A 119 -3.87 -10.77 -4.40
CA GLY A 119 -3.00 -10.62 -3.24
C GLY A 119 -3.76 -10.39 -1.93
N TYR A 120 -3.15 -10.74 -0.81
CA TYR A 120 -3.61 -10.37 0.51
C TYR A 120 -2.44 -9.95 1.39
N LEU A 121 -2.59 -8.87 2.12
CA LEU A 121 -1.77 -8.58 3.28
C LEU A 121 -2.58 -8.97 4.53
N ILE A 122 -1.97 -9.73 5.45
CA ILE A 122 -2.57 -10.06 6.74
C ILE A 122 -1.64 -9.63 7.86
N VAL A 123 -2.12 -8.71 8.70
CA VAL A 123 -1.42 -8.26 9.90
C VAL A 123 -2.15 -8.79 11.12
N VAL A 124 -1.44 -9.41 12.06
CA VAL A 124 -1.98 -9.74 13.38
C VAL A 124 -1.08 -9.10 14.44
N THR A 125 -1.66 -8.43 15.43
CA THR A 125 -0.85 -7.73 16.44
C THR A 125 -1.61 -7.47 17.74
N ASN A 126 -0.88 -7.41 18.86
CA ASN A 126 -1.35 -6.89 20.15
C ASN A 126 -0.84 -5.46 20.45
N ASP A 127 -0.19 -4.80 19.50
CA ASP A 127 0.25 -3.41 19.66
C ASP A 127 -0.81 -2.42 19.13
N SER A 128 -1.59 -1.85 20.05
CA SER A 128 -2.68 -0.94 19.68
C SER A 128 -2.29 0.31 18.90
N SER A 129 -1.00 0.66 18.87
CA SER A 129 -0.50 1.76 18.05
C SER A 129 -0.58 1.51 16.54
N PHE A 130 -0.92 0.29 16.10
CA PHE A 130 -1.16 -0.01 14.69
C PHE A 130 -2.62 0.22 14.29
N TRP A 131 -3.60 -0.04 15.16
CA TRP A 131 -5.03 0.10 14.82
C TRP A 131 -5.72 1.30 15.46
N LYS A 132 -5.10 1.96 16.45
CA LYS A 132 -5.61 3.24 16.99
C LYS A 132 -4.93 4.41 16.27
N PRO A 133 -5.67 5.47 15.94
CA PRO A 133 -5.05 6.68 15.42
C PRO A 133 -4.08 7.26 16.45
N GLY A 134 -2.95 7.79 15.96
CA GLY A 134 -2.04 8.58 16.80
C GLY A 134 -2.71 9.86 17.28
N GLN A 135 -2.24 10.42 18.39
CA GLN A 135 -2.73 11.73 18.86
C GLN A 135 -2.08 12.92 18.13
N ARG A 136 -1.09 12.66 17.28
CA ARG A 136 -0.29 13.64 16.58
C ARG A 136 -0.20 13.26 15.11
N ASP A 137 -0.58 14.20 14.25
CA ASP A 137 -0.45 14.07 12.80
C ASP A 137 0.94 14.50 12.31
N ASP A 138 1.74 15.15 13.17
CA ASP A 138 3.09 15.63 12.87
C ASP A 138 4.18 14.59 13.20
N VAL A 139 3.93 13.31 12.95
CA VAL A 139 4.96 12.26 13.09
C VAL A 139 5.64 11.97 11.76
N ILE A 140 6.87 11.45 11.80
CA ILE A 140 7.70 11.30 10.60
C ILE A 140 7.16 10.24 9.61
N ASP A 141 6.33 9.33 10.10
CA ASP A 141 5.72 8.22 9.38
C ASP A 141 4.19 8.36 9.23
N ALA A 142 3.64 9.58 9.35
CA ALA A 142 2.20 9.82 9.34
C ALA A 142 1.50 9.26 8.09
N ASP A 143 2.16 9.33 6.93
CA ASP A 143 1.68 8.75 5.66
C ASP A 143 1.59 7.22 5.70
N PHE A 144 2.34 6.55 6.57
CA PHE A 144 2.37 5.10 6.66
C PHE A 144 1.51 4.54 7.80
N HIS A 145 0.81 5.36 8.59
CA HIS A 145 -0.05 4.77 9.62
C HIS A 145 -1.08 3.84 9.00
N VAL A 146 -1.46 2.81 9.75
CA VAL A 146 -2.38 1.77 9.31
C VAL A 146 -3.56 1.62 10.26
N HIS A 147 -3.98 2.71 10.91
CA HIS A 147 -5.05 2.65 11.92
C HIS A 147 -6.40 2.30 11.30
N ASP A 148 -7.32 1.87 12.16
CA ASP A 148 -8.69 1.54 11.79
C ASP A 148 -9.40 2.73 11.12
N GLY A 149 -10.14 2.43 10.04
CA GLY A 149 -10.87 3.38 9.22
C GLY A 149 -10.02 4.25 8.28
N ARG A 150 -8.70 4.06 8.22
CA ARG A 150 -7.84 4.79 7.28
C ARG A 150 -8.01 4.26 5.86
N SER A 151 -7.90 5.14 4.86
CA SER A 151 -7.67 4.74 3.46
C SER A 151 -6.21 4.94 3.07
N LEU A 152 -5.59 3.93 2.45
CA LEU A 152 -4.27 4.05 1.81
C LEU A 152 -4.44 4.18 0.31
N GLU A 153 -3.99 5.31 -0.24
CA GLU A 153 -4.06 5.60 -1.68
C GLU A 153 -2.99 6.61 -2.09
N GLY A 154 -2.75 6.72 -3.39
CA GLY A 154 -1.86 7.75 -3.94
C GLY A 154 -0.39 7.50 -3.62
N THR A 155 0.31 8.51 -3.11
CA THR A 155 1.75 8.44 -2.84
C THR A 155 2.00 8.69 -1.36
N LEU A 156 2.68 7.75 -0.71
CA LEU A 156 3.06 7.82 0.70
C LEU A 156 4.56 8.10 0.82
N CYS A 157 4.92 9.08 1.64
CA CYS A 157 6.29 9.54 1.81
C CYS A 157 6.66 9.63 3.30
N TRP A 158 7.95 9.49 3.60
CA TRP A 158 8.45 9.97 4.88
C TRP A 158 8.33 11.49 4.95
N SER A 159 8.05 12.00 6.14
CA SER A 159 8.18 13.43 6.41
C SER A 159 9.60 13.91 6.13
N GLU A 160 9.76 15.16 5.72
CA GLU A 160 11.08 15.80 5.53
C GLU A 160 11.94 15.83 6.80
N ARG A 161 11.30 15.67 7.97
CA ARG A 161 11.98 15.57 9.27
C ARG A 161 12.57 14.17 9.54
N ALA A 162 12.25 13.17 8.73
CA ALA A 162 12.77 11.83 8.91
C ALA A 162 14.29 11.79 8.64
N GLY A 163 15.06 11.31 9.62
CA GLY A 163 16.50 11.20 9.47
C GLY A 163 16.92 10.10 8.49
N ALA A 164 18.06 10.28 7.82
CA ALA A 164 18.60 9.32 6.84
C ALA A 164 18.82 7.90 7.40
N GLY A 165 19.00 7.77 8.72
CA GLY A 165 19.08 6.47 9.39
C GLY A 165 17.74 5.71 9.36
N THR A 166 16.64 6.40 9.62
CA THR A 166 15.28 5.84 9.63
C THR A 166 14.82 5.44 8.23
N THR A 167 15.10 6.29 7.24
CA THR A 167 14.65 6.09 5.85
C THR A 167 15.59 5.24 5.02
N LYS A 168 16.69 4.73 5.60
CA LYS A 168 17.68 3.94 4.86
C LYS A 168 17.02 2.73 4.17
N LYS A 169 17.15 2.65 2.84
CA LYS A 169 16.52 1.66 1.95
C LYS A 169 14.97 1.76 1.85
N ARG A 170 14.42 2.88 2.32
CA ARG A 170 12.98 3.21 2.42
C ARG A 170 12.71 4.66 2.02
N ASP A 171 13.66 5.30 1.37
CA ASP A 171 13.63 6.70 0.93
C ASP A 171 12.87 6.88 -0.39
N THR A 172 12.58 5.79 -1.09
CA THR A 172 11.71 5.79 -2.27
C THR A 172 10.24 5.87 -1.85
N PRO A 173 9.47 6.85 -2.35
CA PRO A 173 8.04 6.93 -2.11
C PRO A 173 7.28 5.65 -2.49
N LEU A 174 6.25 5.32 -1.73
CA LEU A 174 5.35 4.21 -2.04
C LEU A 174 4.19 4.76 -2.88
N VAL A 175 4.00 4.21 -4.08
CA VAL A 175 2.97 4.67 -5.02
C VAL A 175 1.96 3.55 -5.24
N PHE A 176 0.71 3.80 -4.84
CA PHE A 176 -0.41 2.88 -4.99
C PHE A 176 -1.17 3.13 -6.29
N ALA A 177 -1.50 2.07 -6.99
CA ALA A 177 -2.44 2.12 -8.11
C ALA A 177 -3.90 2.08 -7.62
N GLY A 178 -4.15 1.38 -6.51
CA GLY A 178 -5.45 1.23 -5.85
C GLY A 178 -5.68 2.18 -4.66
N SER A 179 -6.82 1.98 -4.02
CA SER A 179 -7.22 2.62 -2.77
C SER A 179 -7.72 1.53 -1.82
N TYR A 180 -7.20 1.50 -0.59
CA TYR A 180 -7.37 0.42 0.36
C TYR A 180 -7.95 0.94 1.67
N SER A 181 -9.22 0.66 1.92
CA SER A 181 -9.83 0.91 3.24
C SER A 181 -9.33 -0.12 4.25
N LEU A 182 -8.82 0.37 5.38
CA LEU A 182 -8.25 -0.47 6.43
C LEU A 182 -9.28 -0.68 7.53
N GLU A 183 -9.70 -1.94 7.67
CA GLU A 183 -10.70 -2.36 8.66
C GLU A 183 -10.06 -3.39 9.60
N TRP A 184 -9.88 -3.01 10.87
CA TRP A 184 -9.30 -3.88 11.88
C TRP A 184 -10.39 -4.67 12.61
N GLY A 185 -10.35 -5.99 12.45
CA GLY A 185 -11.19 -6.92 13.18
C GLY A 185 -10.54 -7.45 14.46
N PRO A 186 -11.34 -8.03 15.37
CA PRO A 186 -10.80 -8.82 16.47
C PRO A 186 -10.11 -10.08 15.94
N TYR A 187 -8.96 -10.42 16.51
CA TYR A 187 -8.33 -11.72 16.29
C TYR A 187 -8.56 -12.63 17.51
N SER A 188 -8.00 -12.26 18.65
CA SER A 188 -8.12 -13.04 19.88
C SER A 188 -8.03 -12.15 21.13
N LYS A 189 -8.36 -12.72 22.29
CA LYS A 189 -8.21 -12.05 23.58
C LYS A 189 -7.68 -13.02 24.64
N ILE A 190 -6.54 -12.67 25.22
CA ILE A 190 -5.99 -13.34 26.40
C ILE A 190 -6.44 -12.54 27.63
N GLU A 191 -7.35 -13.12 28.41
CA GLU A 191 -7.93 -12.46 29.57
C GLU A 191 -6.90 -12.14 30.66
N GLY A 192 -7.10 -11.02 31.36
CA GLY A 192 -6.23 -10.58 32.45
C GLY A 192 -4.93 -9.87 32.03
N GLU A 193 -4.71 -9.67 30.73
CA GLU A 193 -3.43 -9.16 30.20
C GLU A 193 -3.53 -7.79 29.54
N ARG A 194 -2.61 -6.89 29.90
CA ARG A 194 -2.53 -5.53 29.33
C ARG A 194 -2.39 -5.52 27.81
N TYR A 195 -1.64 -6.46 27.25
CA TYR A 195 -1.42 -6.62 25.81
C TYR A 195 -2.01 -7.96 25.33
N GLY A 196 -3.13 -8.37 25.93
CA GLY A 196 -3.83 -9.61 25.59
C GLY A 196 -4.84 -9.47 24.45
N GLU A 197 -5.24 -8.26 24.06
CA GLU A 197 -6.10 -8.03 22.89
C GLU A 197 -5.24 -8.08 21.62
N PHE A 198 -5.53 -9.04 20.76
CA PHE A 198 -4.97 -9.11 19.41
C PHE A 198 -6.04 -8.73 18.40
N ARG A 199 -5.65 -7.91 17.42
CA ARG A 199 -6.46 -7.57 16.27
C ARG A 199 -5.80 -8.03 14.99
N SER A 200 -6.62 -8.18 13.95
CA SER A 200 -6.18 -8.50 12.61
C SER A 200 -6.64 -7.46 11.60
N LEU A 201 -5.78 -7.16 10.64
CA LEU A 201 -6.09 -6.41 9.43
C LEU A 201 -5.91 -7.37 8.24
N ILE A 202 -6.91 -7.44 7.38
CA ILE A 202 -6.84 -8.18 6.10
C ILE A 202 -7.06 -7.15 5.00
N VAL A 203 -6.04 -6.94 4.16
CA VAL A 203 -6.15 -6.08 2.98
C VAL A 203 -6.13 -6.95 1.74
N GLU A 204 -7.24 -6.95 1.01
CA GLU A 204 -7.34 -7.60 -0.29
C GLU A 204 -6.77 -6.69 -1.38
N VAL A 205 -5.86 -7.24 -2.20
CA VAL A 205 -5.22 -6.54 -3.31
C VAL A 205 -5.61 -7.24 -4.61
N ASN A 206 -6.28 -6.53 -5.50
CA ASN A 206 -6.71 -7.02 -6.80
C ASN A 206 -6.24 -6.07 -7.90
N THR A 207 -6.34 -6.51 -9.15
CA THR A 207 -6.26 -5.60 -10.30
C THR A 207 -7.26 -4.46 -10.10
N PRO A 208 -6.84 -3.19 -10.19
CA PRO A 208 -7.78 -2.08 -10.20
C PRO A 208 -8.79 -2.31 -11.32
N ALA A 209 -10.08 -2.32 -11.00
CA ALA A 209 -11.13 -2.45 -11.99
C ALA A 209 -10.92 -1.42 -13.10
N SER A 210 -11.19 -1.80 -14.35
CA SER A 210 -11.18 -0.81 -15.42
C SER A 210 -12.20 0.30 -15.06
N PRO A 211 -11.97 1.56 -15.44
CA PRO A 211 -12.92 2.64 -15.17
C PRO A 211 -14.35 2.38 -15.69
N GLU A 212 -14.54 1.41 -16.58
CA GLU A 212 -15.85 1.00 -17.10
C GLU A 212 -16.64 0.10 -16.13
N GLU A 213 -15.99 -0.78 -15.37
CA GLU A 213 -16.69 -1.75 -14.49
C GLU A 213 -17.30 -1.08 -13.25
N VAL A 214 -16.64 -0.05 -12.70
CA VAL A 214 -17.16 0.76 -11.58
C VAL A 214 -18.39 1.59 -12.00
N ARG A 215 -18.49 1.96 -13.29
CA ARG A 215 -19.63 2.74 -13.83
C ARG A 215 -20.91 1.91 -14.01
N VAL A 216 -20.79 0.59 -14.18
CA VAL A 216 -21.95 -0.29 -14.38
C VAL A 216 -22.60 -0.66 -13.03
N ALA A 217 -21.82 -0.79 -11.96
CA ALA A 217 -22.34 -1.18 -10.64
C ALA A 217 -23.11 -0.06 -9.91
N ASN A 218 -22.87 1.21 -10.23
CA ASN A 218 -23.40 2.37 -9.50
C ASN A 218 -24.44 3.21 -10.28
N ARG A 219 -25.32 2.60 -11.08
CA ARG A 219 -26.49 3.30 -11.64
C ARG A 219 -27.72 3.17 -10.74
N PRO A 220 -28.07 4.22 -9.96
CA PRO A 220 -29.47 4.47 -9.64
C PRO A 220 -30.16 5.16 -10.82
N SER A 221 -31.42 4.82 -11.03
CA SER A 221 -32.34 5.38 -12.03
C SER A 221 -32.41 6.91 -11.92
N ALA A 222 -32.18 7.61 -13.03
CA ALA A 222 -32.23 9.07 -13.13
C ALA A 222 -33.70 9.60 -13.04
N PRO A 223 -33.95 10.93 -12.89
CA PRO A 223 -33.68 11.85 -14.00
C PRO A 223 -33.16 13.27 -13.66
N SER A 224 -32.51 13.83 -14.69
CA SER A 224 -32.46 15.24 -15.13
C SER A 224 -31.49 16.26 -14.53
N SER A 225 -30.57 16.64 -15.42
CA SER A 225 -30.05 17.98 -15.75
C SER A 225 -29.24 18.76 -14.70
N ARG A 226 -27.92 18.70 -14.87
CA ARG A 226 -27.08 19.89 -14.95
C ARG A 226 -25.89 19.60 -15.87
N ALA A 227 -25.58 20.53 -16.76
CA ALA A 227 -24.43 20.42 -17.65
C ALA A 227 -23.14 20.40 -16.82
N SER A 228 -22.56 19.22 -16.65
CA SER A 228 -21.25 19.04 -16.03
C SER A 228 -20.19 19.08 -17.13
N ARG A 229 -19.23 20.00 -16.99
CA ARG A 229 -17.99 20.01 -17.79
C ARG A 229 -17.33 18.62 -17.75
N PRO A 230 -16.72 18.15 -18.84
CA PRO A 230 -16.16 16.81 -18.88
C PRO A 230 -15.02 16.70 -17.87
N VAL A 231 -15.21 15.86 -16.85
CA VAL A 231 -14.12 15.40 -15.99
C VAL A 231 -13.28 14.45 -16.84
N THR A 232 -12.16 14.95 -17.33
CA THR A 232 -11.17 14.15 -18.05
C THR A 232 -10.61 13.09 -17.13
N SER A 233 -10.57 11.83 -17.58
CA SER A 233 -9.98 10.76 -16.79
C SER A 233 -8.48 11.02 -16.57
N LYS A 234 -7.93 10.55 -15.44
CA LYS A 234 -6.49 10.73 -15.13
C LYS A 234 -5.59 10.26 -16.29
N ARG A 235 -5.96 9.17 -16.96
CA ARG A 235 -5.24 8.62 -18.12
C ARG A 235 -5.28 9.55 -19.34
N GLU A 236 -6.44 10.11 -19.67
CA GLU A 236 -6.54 11.10 -20.77
C GLU A 236 -5.73 12.36 -20.47
N GLY A 237 -5.72 12.81 -19.21
CA GLY A 237 -4.90 13.93 -18.77
C GLY A 237 -3.40 13.68 -18.95
N LEU A 238 -2.92 12.50 -18.56
CA LEU A 238 -1.53 12.11 -18.76
C LEU A 238 -1.16 12.00 -20.25
N ASN A 239 -2.04 11.45 -21.08
CA ASN A 239 -1.82 11.38 -22.53
C ASN A 239 -1.69 12.77 -23.16
N ARG A 240 -2.55 13.72 -22.79
CA ARG A 240 -2.47 15.12 -23.26
C ARG A 240 -1.19 15.81 -22.83
N LEU A 241 -0.78 15.57 -21.58
CA LEU A 241 0.47 16.12 -21.07
C LEU A 241 1.68 15.54 -21.81
N GLN A 242 1.67 14.24 -22.09
CA GLN A 242 2.72 13.60 -22.87
C GLN A 242 2.77 14.14 -24.29
N GLU A 243 1.63 14.27 -24.97
CA GLU A 243 1.53 14.83 -26.32
C GLU A 243 2.01 16.29 -26.37
N PHE A 244 1.70 17.07 -25.34
CA PHE A 244 2.21 18.43 -25.18
C PHE A 244 3.75 18.47 -25.14
N PHE A 245 4.39 17.64 -24.32
CA PHE A 245 5.86 17.59 -24.25
C PHE A 245 6.50 17.00 -25.52
N ARG A 246 5.86 16.04 -26.17
CA ARG A 246 6.32 15.47 -27.44
C ARG A 246 6.40 16.52 -28.55
N ASN A 247 5.41 17.41 -28.58
CA ASN A 247 5.32 18.49 -29.58
C ASN A 247 6.02 19.78 -29.11
N CYS A 248 6.68 19.76 -27.95
CA CYS A 248 7.39 20.92 -27.41
C CYS A 248 8.79 21.01 -28.04
N GLU A 249 9.03 22.05 -28.84
CA GLU A 249 10.29 22.27 -29.56
C GLU A 249 11.29 23.19 -28.82
N VAL A 250 10.95 23.67 -27.62
CA VAL A 250 11.83 24.57 -26.84
C VAL A 250 12.73 23.81 -25.87
N ASP A 251 13.97 24.26 -25.72
CA ASP A 251 14.95 23.63 -24.80
C ASP A 251 14.68 23.93 -23.32
N GLU A 252 14.01 25.05 -23.03
CA GLU A 252 13.57 25.42 -21.69
C GLU A 252 12.13 25.94 -21.73
N LEU A 253 11.27 25.36 -20.90
CA LEU A 253 9.86 25.72 -20.76
C LEU A 253 9.54 25.98 -19.30
N THR A 254 9.01 27.15 -18.98
CA THR A 254 8.46 27.44 -17.65
C THR A 254 6.95 27.32 -17.69
N MET A 255 6.37 26.54 -16.79
CA MET A 255 4.92 26.40 -16.62
C MET A 255 4.53 26.61 -15.17
N THR A 256 3.40 27.27 -14.95
CA THR A 256 2.70 27.28 -13.66
C THR A 256 2.00 25.94 -13.41
N PHE A 257 1.68 25.66 -12.15
CA PHE A 257 0.87 24.50 -11.80
C PHE A 257 -0.52 24.57 -12.44
N ALA A 258 -1.13 25.76 -12.51
CA ALA A 258 -2.41 25.95 -13.15
C ALA A 258 -2.38 25.63 -14.66
N GLU A 259 -1.30 26.01 -15.36
CA GLU A 259 -1.12 25.67 -16.78
C GLU A 259 -0.95 24.18 -16.98
N LEU A 260 -0.15 23.51 -16.14
CA LEU A 260 -0.02 22.06 -16.16
C LEU A 260 -1.36 21.36 -15.89
N GLU A 261 -2.12 21.85 -14.90
CA GLU A 261 -3.43 21.33 -14.55
C GLU A 261 -4.47 21.53 -15.65
N SER A 262 -4.36 22.60 -16.43
CA SER A 262 -5.24 22.84 -17.58
C SER A 262 -5.06 21.77 -18.67
N ILE A 263 -3.88 21.15 -18.74
CA ILE A 263 -3.54 20.11 -19.72
C ILE A 263 -3.87 18.71 -19.17
N ARG A 264 -3.41 18.41 -17.95
CA ARG A 264 -3.46 17.06 -17.38
C ARG A 264 -4.62 16.80 -16.40
N GLY A 265 -5.32 17.85 -15.99
CA GLY A 265 -6.18 17.82 -14.81
C GLY A 265 -5.41 18.10 -13.50
N PRO A 266 -6.10 18.08 -12.34
CA PRO A 266 -5.55 18.56 -11.08
C PRO A 266 -4.26 17.82 -10.67
N LEU A 267 -3.28 18.58 -10.16
CA LEU A 267 -2.05 18.04 -9.59
C LEU A 267 -2.36 17.50 -8.19
N PRO A 268 -1.76 16.36 -7.80
CA PRO A 268 -1.87 15.89 -6.43
C PRO A 268 -1.23 16.89 -5.48
N SER A 269 -1.70 16.95 -4.23
CA SER A 269 -1.14 17.83 -3.21
C SER A 269 0.37 17.66 -3.03
N SER A 270 0.89 16.44 -3.25
CA SER A 270 2.32 16.13 -3.19
C SER A 270 3.15 16.89 -4.23
N ALA A 271 2.63 17.09 -5.45
CA ALA A 271 3.30 17.90 -6.48
C ALA A 271 3.48 19.36 -6.05
N ARG A 272 2.60 19.86 -5.18
CA ARG A 272 2.62 21.23 -4.69
C ARG A 272 3.56 21.44 -3.51
N ASN A 273 3.80 20.38 -2.74
CA ASN A 273 4.49 20.47 -1.47
C ASN A 273 5.88 19.84 -1.49
N HIS A 274 6.19 18.95 -2.44
CA HIS A 274 7.45 18.19 -2.43
C HIS A 274 8.19 18.23 -3.77
N ASN A 275 9.44 18.69 -3.75
CA ASN A 275 10.29 18.72 -4.93
C ASN A 275 10.53 17.32 -5.51
N ALA A 276 10.58 16.29 -4.65
CA ALA A 276 10.83 14.91 -5.01
C ALA A 276 9.82 14.33 -6.03
N TRP A 277 8.58 14.82 -6.01
CA TRP A 277 7.55 14.44 -6.99
C TRP A 277 7.99 14.78 -8.43
N TRP A 278 8.87 15.78 -8.62
CA TRP A 278 9.24 16.26 -9.96
C TRP A 278 10.45 15.56 -10.61
N TYR A 279 11.18 14.68 -9.91
CA TYR A 279 12.46 14.14 -10.41
C TYR A 279 12.43 12.64 -10.71
N GLY A 280 13.01 12.17 -11.84
CA GLY A 280 13.38 10.79 -12.14
C GLY A 280 12.32 9.91 -12.85
N VAL A 281 12.69 9.25 -13.95
CA VAL A 281 11.89 8.31 -14.78
C VAL A 281 11.21 7.19 -13.95
N ALA A 282 11.65 6.99 -12.71
CA ALA A 282 11.16 5.97 -11.79
C ALA A 282 10.27 6.50 -10.65
N SER A 283 9.97 7.79 -10.59
CA SER A 283 9.43 8.41 -9.36
C SER A 283 7.91 8.53 -9.31
N HIS A 284 7.20 8.37 -10.43
CA HIS A 284 5.81 7.92 -10.52
C HIS A 284 5.34 7.98 -11.98
N PRO A 285 4.28 7.23 -12.36
CA PRO A 285 3.70 7.25 -13.71
C PRO A 285 3.27 8.64 -14.22
N ASP A 286 3.08 9.62 -13.35
CA ASP A 286 2.65 10.97 -13.75
C ASP A 286 3.79 11.85 -14.33
N ALA A 287 5.05 11.41 -14.31
CA ALA A 287 6.25 12.18 -14.72
C ALA A 287 6.54 12.09 -16.24
N VAL A 288 5.50 12.25 -17.06
CA VAL A 288 5.56 11.97 -18.52
C VAL A 288 6.58 12.83 -19.28
N TRP A 289 6.93 14.02 -18.77
CA TRP A 289 7.94 14.89 -19.35
C TRP A 289 9.33 14.23 -19.41
N GLU A 290 9.64 13.30 -18.50
CA GLU A 290 10.94 12.62 -18.50
C GLU A 290 11.09 11.65 -19.68
N HIS A 291 10.00 11.00 -20.10
CA HIS A 291 9.98 10.14 -21.27
C HIS A 291 10.21 10.91 -22.57
N GLU A 292 9.80 12.18 -22.58
CA GLU A 292 9.99 13.08 -23.72
C GLU A 292 11.29 13.91 -23.59
N GLY A 293 12.20 13.51 -22.70
CA GLY A 293 13.56 14.06 -22.62
C GLY A 293 13.72 15.32 -21.76
N TYR A 294 12.71 15.70 -20.97
CA TYR A 294 12.78 16.87 -20.11
C TYR A 294 13.13 16.51 -18.66
N ARG A 295 13.87 17.39 -17.98
CA ARG A 295 14.05 17.38 -16.52
C ARG A 295 13.25 18.54 -15.92
N ALA A 296 12.45 18.24 -14.90
CA ALA A 296 11.72 19.27 -14.15
C ALA A 296 12.57 19.86 -13.02
N SER A 297 12.41 21.17 -12.81
CA SER A 297 13.01 21.95 -11.72
C SER A 297 11.91 22.78 -11.06
N PRO A 298 11.19 22.25 -10.06
CA PRO A 298 10.08 22.93 -9.43
C PRO A 298 10.52 24.15 -8.61
N LYS A 299 9.66 25.17 -8.57
CA LYS A 299 9.70 26.35 -7.70
C LYS A 299 8.38 26.40 -6.94
N LEU A 300 8.24 25.55 -5.92
CA LEU A 300 6.97 25.30 -5.22
C LEU A 300 6.35 26.57 -4.62
N ALA A 301 7.15 27.44 -3.99
CA ALA A 301 6.70 28.71 -3.42
C ALA A 301 6.08 29.65 -4.47
N GLU A 302 6.47 29.49 -5.72
CA GLU A 302 6.01 30.27 -6.86
C GLU A 302 4.98 29.51 -7.71
N GLN A 303 4.60 28.29 -7.27
CA GLN A 303 3.70 27.38 -7.97
C GLN A 303 4.01 27.24 -9.47
N ARG A 304 5.31 27.14 -9.79
CA ARG A 304 5.78 26.92 -11.16
C ARG A 304 6.87 25.87 -11.21
N VAL A 305 7.14 25.37 -12.40
CA VAL A 305 8.20 24.41 -12.69
C VAL A 305 8.89 24.80 -13.99
N ILE A 306 10.20 24.63 -14.01
CA ILE A 306 11.02 24.86 -15.20
C ILE A 306 11.44 23.49 -15.73
N PHE A 307 11.02 23.16 -16.95
CA PHE A 307 11.41 21.98 -17.68
C PHE A 307 12.58 22.31 -18.60
N ARG A 308 13.65 21.52 -18.55
CA ARG A 308 14.82 21.66 -19.43
C ARG A 308 15.05 20.37 -20.20
N LYS A 309 15.22 20.47 -21.50
CA LYS A 309 15.57 19.35 -22.35
C LYS A 309 16.96 18.84 -21.98
N ARG A 310 17.12 17.52 -21.93
CA ARG A 310 18.40 16.84 -21.66
C ARG A 310 19.29 16.84 -22.89
#